data_AF-A0A024W0W0-F1
#
_entry.id   AF-A0A024W0W0-F1
#
_cell.length_a   1.000
_cell.length_b   1.000
_cell.length_c   1.000
_cell.angle_alpha   90.00
_cell.angle_beta   90.00
_cell.angle_gamma   90.00
#
_symmetry.space_group_name_H-M   'P 1'
#
loop_
_entity.id
_entity.type
_entity.pdbx_description
1 polymer ?
#
loop_
_entity_poly.entity_id
_entity_poly.type
_entity_poly.pdbx_seq_one_letter_code
_entity_poly.pdbx_strand_id
1 'polypeptide(L)'
;MQDYDDSKDEIFVKQFNSIITNELANIDAGSKPSNTNDYLSELSGLIISQTRNMNKDNTKKDIYFKDIFKGEYFSKLLEIPEALEELKIHMPEGYKTKEDIIDVINSRALNPNLKALDMSLPTHLNFVLISLNLPPHEGEVNDPMEYIVDALEKKYTKEENN
;
A
#
# COMPACT_ATOMS: atom_id res chain seq x y z
N MET A 1 29.08 3.86 -10.03
CA MET A 1 27.99 4.56 -9.35
C MET A 1 27.14 5.18 -10.44
N GLN A 2 25.95 4.64 -10.68
CA GLN A 2 24.93 5.33 -11.46
C GLN A 2 24.16 6.18 -10.45
N ASP A 3 24.20 7.49 -10.64
CA ASP A 3 23.52 8.45 -9.78
C ASP A 3 22.01 8.18 -9.86
N TYR A 4 21.42 7.81 -8.72
CA TYR A 4 19.99 7.64 -8.57
C TYR A 4 19.35 9.03 -8.67
N ASP A 5 18.36 9.16 -9.55
CA ASP A 5 17.75 10.44 -9.91
C ASP A 5 16.48 10.66 -9.08
N ASP A 6 16.66 11.28 -7.90
CA ASP A 6 15.60 11.62 -6.94
C ASP A 6 14.45 12.46 -7.57
N SER A 7 14.68 13.09 -8.73
CA SER A 7 13.64 13.86 -9.42
C SER A 7 12.47 12.99 -9.91
N LYS A 8 12.70 11.69 -10.13
CA LYS A 8 11.66 10.75 -10.58
C LYS A 8 10.69 10.38 -9.46
N ASP A 9 11.21 10.28 -8.23
CA ASP A 9 10.40 10.01 -7.04
C ASP A 9 9.51 11.21 -6.71
N GLU A 10 10.03 12.43 -6.87
CA GLU A 10 9.25 13.65 -6.64
C GLU A 10 8.11 13.82 -7.67
N ILE A 11 8.35 13.43 -8.93
CA ILE A 11 7.32 13.43 -9.99
C ILE A 11 6.25 12.39 -9.69
N PHE A 12 6.63 11.18 -9.28
CA PHE A 12 5.68 10.12 -8.92
C PHE A 12 4.84 10.50 -7.70
N VAL A 13 5.44 11.03 -6.64
CA VAL A 13 4.72 11.48 -5.43
C VAL A 13 3.72 12.57 -5.77
N LYS A 14 4.09 13.54 -6.62
CA LYS A 14 3.15 14.58 -7.08
C LYS A 14 2.01 14.01 -7.90
N GLN A 15 2.27 13.05 -8.78
CA GLN A 15 1.24 12.41 -9.60
C GLN A 15 0.32 11.54 -8.76
N PHE A 16 0.85 10.74 -7.83
CA PHE A 16 0.11 9.88 -6.94
C PHE A 16 -0.81 10.68 -5.99
N ASN A 17 -0.27 11.71 -5.35
CA ASN A 17 -1.06 12.60 -4.49
C ASN A 17 -2.15 13.34 -5.28
N SER A 18 -1.86 13.73 -6.53
CA SER A 18 -2.85 14.36 -7.42
C SER A 18 -4.00 13.42 -7.77
N ILE A 19 -3.71 12.13 -8.03
CA ILE A 19 -4.75 11.11 -8.32
C ILE A 19 -5.63 10.89 -7.10
N ILE A 20 -5.05 10.67 -5.91
CA ILE A 20 -5.81 10.48 -4.67
C ILE A 20 -6.69 11.70 -4.39
N THR A 21 -6.13 12.91 -4.49
CA THR A 21 -6.87 14.15 -4.19
C THR A 21 -8.02 14.38 -5.18
N ASN A 22 -7.80 14.12 -6.47
CA ASN A 22 -8.84 14.31 -7.49
C ASN A 22 -9.91 13.22 -7.45
N GLU A 23 -9.55 11.96 -7.17
CA GLU A 23 -10.55 10.89 -7.02
C GLU A 23 -11.39 11.09 -5.75
N LEU A 24 -10.79 11.54 -4.64
CA LEU A 24 -11.53 11.90 -3.43
C LEU A 24 -12.47 13.10 -3.67
N ALA A 25 -12.01 14.14 -4.38
CA ALA A 25 -12.84 15.31 -4.70
C ALA A 25 -14.04 14.99 -5.63
N ASN A 26 -13.88 13.99 -6.51
CA ASN A 26 -14.95 13.55 -7.42
C ASN A 26 -15.97 12.60 -6.75
N ILE A 27 -15.70 12.09 -5.54
CA ILE A 27 -16.66 11.32 -4.75
C ILE A 27 -17.70 12.26 -4.10
N ASP A 28 -17.31 13.47 -3.70
CA ASP A 28 -18.22 14.46 -3.08
C ASP A 28 -19.08 15.22 -4.09
N ALA A 29 -18.57 15.48 -5.29
CA ALA A 29 -19.32 16.11 -6.36
C ALA A 29 -19.85 15.05 -7.30
N GLY A 30 -21.08 14.55 -7.08
CA GLY A 30 -21.78 13.45 -7.79
C GLY A 30 -21.82 13.53 -9.33
N SER A 31 -20.65 13.53 -9.95
CA SER A 31 -20.37 13.68 -11.36
C SER A 31 -19.80 12.37 -11.88
N LYS A 32 -20.29 11.95 -13.05
CA LYS A 32 -19.99 10.65 -13.67
C LYS A 32 -18.48 10.38 -13.69
N PRO A 33 -18.05 9.11 -13.50
CA PRO A 33 -16.65 8.75 -13.58
C PRO A 33 -16.11 9.10 -14.97
N SER A 34 -15.23 10.09 -15.01
CA SER A 34 -14.38 10.37 -16.17
C SER A 34 -13.49 9.15 -16.39
N ASN A 35 -13.32 8.78 -17.66
CA ASN A 35 -12.79 7.52 -18.14
C ASN A 35 -11.41 7.20 -17.53
N THR A 36 -11.37 6.31 -16.53
CA THR A 36 -10.16 5.85 -15.82
C THR A 36 -9.18 5.06 -16.71
N ASN A 37 -9.55 4.75 -17.96
CA ASN A 37 -8.76 3.97 -18.90
C ASN A 37 -7.55 4.72 -19.47
N ASP A 38 -7.57 6.05 -19.52
CA ASP A 38 -6.52 6.82 -20.18
C ASP A 38 -5.26 6.92 -19.30
N TYR A 39 -5.42 7.01 -17.97
CA TYR A 39 -4.31 7.07 -17.01
C TYR A 39 -3.70 5.69 -16.68
N LEU A 40 -4.54 4.65 -16.63
CA LEU A 40 -4.07 3.26 -16.47
C LEU A 40 -3.24 2.80 -17.67
N SER A 41 -3.49 3.33 -18.86
CA SER A 41 -2.72 3.01 -20.06
C SER A 41 -1.28 3.54 -20.00
N GLU A 42 -1.06 4.73 -19.45
CA GLU A 42 0.29 5.28 -19.26
C GLU A 42 1.09 4.50 -18.20
N LEU A 43 0.44 4.02 -17.14
CA LEU A 43 1.07 3.15 -16.13
C LEU A 43 1.29 1.71 -16.64
N SER A 44 0.42 1.21 -17.52
CA SER A 44 0.53 -0.16 -18.06
C SER A 44 1.82 -0.39 -18.86
N GLY A 45 2.31 0.63 -19.57
CA GLY A 45 3.57 0.54 -20.32
C GLY A 45 4.79 0.32 -19.42
N LEU A 46 4.77 0.88 -18.21
CA LEU A 46 5.81 0.69 -17.20
C LEU A 46 5.69 -0.69 -16.50
N ILE A 47 4.46 -1.16 -16.27
CA ILE A 47 4.17 -2.43 -15.57
C ILE A 47 4.45 -3.66 -16.46
N ILE A 48 4.12 -3.62 -17.76
CA ILE A 48 4.22 -4.78 -18.66
C ILE A 48 5.68 -5.19 -18.95
N SER A 49 6.63 -4.27 -18.80
CA SER A 49 8.04 -4.53 -19.11
C SER A 49 8.73 -5.46 -18.09
N GLN A 50 8.16 -5.63 -16.89
CA GLN A 50 8.78 -6.41 -15.80
C GLN A 50 8.10 -7.75 -15.50
N THR A 51 6.87 -7.97 -15.97
CA THR A 51 6.07 -9.16 -15.60
C THR A 51 6.41 -10.43 -16.37
N ARG A 52 7.38 -10.43 -17.30
CA ARG A 52 7.69 -11.61 -18.12
C ARG A 52 8.43 -12.75 -17.40
N ASN A 53 8.88 -12.58 -16.15
CA ASN A 53 9.72 -13.57 -15.45
C ASN A 53 9.14 -14.04 -14.10
N MET A 54 7.85 -14.32 -14.01
CA MET A 54 7.25 -14.91 -12.79
C MET A 54 6.49 -16.20 -13.12
N ASN A 55 7.23 -17.23 -13.56
CA ASN A 55 6.79 -18.62 -13.47
C ASN A 55 7.77 -19.33 -12.52
N LYS A 56 7.40 -19.47 -11.25
CA LYS A 56 8.05 -20.44 -10.38
C LYS A 56 7.05 -21.02 -9.39
N ASP A 57 6.83 -22.32 -9.55
CA ASP A 57 6.13 -23.19 -8.61
C ASP A 57 6.60 -22.93 -7.17
N ASN A 58 5.74 -22.33 -6.35
CA ASN A 58 5.86 -22.36 -4.89
C ASN A 58 4.48 -22.65 -4.33
N THR A 59 4.36 -23.75 -3.57
CA THR A 59 3.14 -24.18 -2.86
C THR A 59 2.79 -23.28 -1.65
N LYS A 60 3.43 -22.12 -1.54
CA LYS A 60 3.21 -21.15 -0.47
C LYS A 60 2.21 -20.13 -1.00
N LYS A 61 1.13 -19.92 -0.24
CA LYS A 61 0.07 -19.01 -0.65
C LYS A 61 0.61 -17.59 -0.60
N ASP A 62 0.68 -16.93 -1.75
CA ASP A 62 1.03 -15.51 -1.86
C ASP A 62 0.16 -14.69 -0.88
N ILE A 63 0.83 -13.81 -0.12
CA ILE A 63 0.20 -12.92 0.85
C ILE A 63 -0.05 -11.58 0.16
N TYR A 64 -1.27 -11.07 0.28
CA TYR A 64 -1.66 -9.77 -0.31
C TYR A 64 -2.17 -8.83 0.77
N PHE A 65 -2.12 -7.52 0.51
CA PHE A 65 -2.63 -6.52 1.45
C PHE A 65 -4.11 -6.74 1.79
N LYS A 66 -4.94 -7.17 0.83
CA LYS A 66 -6.35 -7.53 1.09
C LYS A 66 -6.54 -8.65 2.13
N ASP A 67 -5.53 -9.50 2.33
CA ASP A 67 -5.59 -10.58 3.31
C ASP A 67 -5.32 -10.06 4.74
N ILE A 68 -4.67 -8.90 4.83
CA ILE A 68 -4.31 -8.17 6.07
C ILE A 68 -5.35 -7.10 6.41
N PHE A 69 -5.84 -6.35 5.43
CA PHE A 69 -6.83 -5.28 5.60
C PHE A 69 -8.25 -5.86 5.74
N LYS A 70 -8.48 -6.58 6.84
CA LYS A 70 -9.78 -7.17 7.18
C LYS A 70 -10.40 -6.46 8.36
N GLY A 71 -11.70 -6.18 8.27
CA GLY A 71 -12.46 -5.55 9.35
C GLY A 71 -12.35 -6.28 10.68
N GLU A 72 -12.22 -7.61 10.68
CA GLU A 72 -12.03 -8.41 11.91
C GLU A 72 -10.72 -8.08 12.64
N TYR A 73 -9.63 -7.86 11.89
CA TYR A 73 -8.32 -7.55 12.47
C TYR A 73 -8.29 -6.11 12.96
N PHE A 74 -8.81 -5.18 12.14
CA PHE A 74 -8.93 -3.78 12.53
C PHE A 74 -9.87 -3.59 13.73
N SER A 75 -10.94 -4.39 13.84
CA SER A 75 -11.87 -4.28 14.98
C SER A 75 -11.18 -4.52 16.32
N LYS A 76 -10.21 -5.46 16.36
CA LYS A 76 -9.38 -5.73 17.53
C LYS A 76 -8.28 -4.69 17.71
N LEU A 77 -7.62 -4.27 16.64
CA LEU A 77 -6.58 -3.24 16.68
C LEU A 77 -7.12 -1.92 17.24
N LEU A 78 -8.32 -1.52 16.83
CA LEU A 78 -8.98 -0.28 17.25
C LEU A 78 -9.57 -0.34 18.65
N GLU A 79 -9.44 -1.46 19.37
CA GLU A 79 -9.69 -1.49 20.82
C GLU A 79 -8.52 -0.88 21.60
N ILE A 80 -7.34 -0.77 20.99
CA ILE A 80 -6.17 -0.09 21.56
C ILE A 80 -6.34 1.41 21.31
N PRO A 81 -6.50 2.24 22.36
CA PRO A 81 -6.75 3.67 22.21
C PRO A 81 -5.68 4.40 21.40
N GLU A 82 -4.41 4.03 21.60
CA GLU A 82 -3.26 4.63 20.92
C GLU A 82 -3.30 4.34 19.41
N ALA A 83 -3.63 3.10 19.02
CA ALA A 83 -3.75 2.72 17.61
C ALA A 83 -4.92 3.44 16.92
N LEU A 84 -6.03 3.64 17.66
CA LEU A 84 -7.18 4.38 17.16
C LEU A 84 -6.83 5.86 16.95
N GLU A 85 -6.14 6.51 17.91
CA GLU A 85 -5.72 7.90 17.77
C GLU A 85 -4.70 8.10 16.64
N GLU A 86 -3.73 7.19 16.50
CA GLU A 86 -2.75 7.26 15.42
C GLU A 86 -3.42 7.10 14.05
N LEU A 87 -4.32 6.12 13.91
CA LEU A 87 -5.00 5.91 12.64
C LEU A 87 -5.88 7.09 12.24
N LYS A 88 -6.54 7.78 13.19
CA LYS A 88 -7.35 8.98 12.92
C LYS A 88 -6.59 10.08 12.19
N ILE A 89 -5.29 10.20 12.42
CA ILE A 89 -4.43 11.22 11.77
C ILE A 89 -4.32 10.96 10.27
N HIS A 90 -4.48 9.70 9.85
CA HIS A 90 -4.34 9.25 8.47
C HIS A 90 -5.68 8.97 7.77
N MET A 91 -6.80 9.05 8.49
CA MET A 91 -8.13 8.86 7.92
C MET A 91 -8.63 10.13 7.20
N PRO A 92 -9.44 10.00 6.14
CA PRO A 92 -10.09 11.14 5.52
C PRO A 92 -10.97 11.93 6.50
N GLU A 93 -11.19 13.21 6.21
CA GLU A 93 -12.08 14.04 7.02
C GLU A 93 -13.47 13.41 7.14
N GLY A 94 -13.97 13.34 8.38
CA GLY A 94 -15.27 12.72 8.69
C GLY A 94 -15.18 11.28 9.20
N TYR A 95 -14.07 10.56 9.02
CA TYR A 95 -13.90 9.18 9.47
C TYR A 95 -13.09 9.11 10.76
N LYS A 96 -13.75 9.35 11.90
CA LYS A 96 -13.08 9.50 13.21
C LYS A 96 -13.51 8.48 14.25
N THR A 97 -14.60 7.77 14.05
CA THR A 97 -15.05 6.73 14.98
C THR A 97 -14.49 5.36 14.57
N LYS A 98 -14.53 4.40 15.49
CA LYS A 98 -14.15 3.01 15.20
C LYS A 98 -15.03 2.46 14.08
N GLU A 99 -16.32 2.76 14.13
CA GLU A 99 -17.32 2.33 13.15
C GLU A 99 -17.00 2.89 11.76
N ASP A 100 -16.72 4.20 11.67
CA ASP A 100 -16.37 4.85 10.39
C ASP A 100 -15.13 4.20 9.75
N ILE A 101 -14.11 3.93 10.55
CA ILE A 101 -12.87 3.30 10.09
C ILE A 101 -13.14 1.89 9.57
N ILE A 102 -13.94 1.10 10.30
CA ILE A 102 -14.28 -0.26 9.88
C ILE A 102 -15.10 -0.25 8.59
N ASP A 103 -15.98 0.73 8.41
CA ASP A 103 -16.74 0.89 7.17
C ASP A 103 -15.83 1.20 5.97
N VAL A 104 -14.78 2.01 6.15
CA VAL A 104 -13.77 2.25 5.12
C VAL A 104 -12.99 0.98 4.80
N ILE A 105 -12.55 0.23 5.82
CA ILE A 105 -11.80 -1.02 5.63
C ILE A 105 -12.63 -2.05 4.87
N ASN A 106 -13.93 -2.13 5.15
CA ASN A 106 -14.84 -3.04 4.45
C ASN A 106 -15.39 -2.47 3.13
N SER A 107 -15.03 -1.23 2.77
CA SER A 107 -15.50 -0.58 1.57
C SER A 107 -14.97 -1.30 0.32
N ARG A 108 -15.87 -1.47 -0.65
CA ARG A 108 -15.49 -2.02 -1.97
C ARG A 108 -14.48 -1.13 -2.70
N ALA A 109 -14.41 0.15 -2.35
CA ALA A 109 -13.48 1.12 -2.95
C ALA A 109 -12.03 0.91 -2.49
N LEU A 110 -11.80 0.22 -1.36
CA LEU A 110 -10.44 -0.03 -0.87
C LEU A 110 -9.72 -1.13 -1.68
N ASN A 111 -10.46 -2.14 -2.14
CA ASN A 111 -9.88 -3.31 -2.80
C ASN A 111 -9.04 -2.99 -4.06
N PRO A 112 -9.46 -2.10 -4.97
CA PRO A 112 -8.62 -1.67 -6.09
C PRO A 112 -7.29 -1.04 -5.64
N ASN A 113 -7.31 -0.23 -4.58
CA ASN A 113 -6.12 0.43 -4.05
C ASN A 113 -5.14 -0.57 -3.42
N LEU A 114 -5.65 -1.52 -2.64
CA LEU A 114 -4.82 -2.59 -2.07
C LEU A 114 -4.18 -3.43 -3.18
N LYS A 115 -4.94 -3.75 -4.24
CA LYS A 115 -4.42 -4.49 -5.39
C LYS A 115 -3.36 -3.70 -6.16
N ALA A 116 -3.54 -2.38 -6.32
CA ALA A 116 -2.54 -1.53 -6.95
C ALA A 116 -1.24 -1.49 -6.13
N LEU A 117 -1.38 -1.46 -4.80
CA LEU A 117 -0.25 -1.54 -3.88
C LEU A 117 0.46 -2.91 -3.98
N ASP A 118 -0.28 -4.02 -3.99
CA ASP A 118 0.29 -5.37 -4.20
C ASP A 118 1.12 -5.42 -5.49
N MET A 119 0.62 -4.81 -6.59
CA MET A 119 1.30 -4.78 -7.88
C MET A 119 2.54 -3.87 -7.92
N SER A 120 2.61 -2.84 -7.06
CA SER A 120 3.73 -1.91 -7.02
C SER A 120 4.89 -2.41 -6.16
N LEU A 121 4.65 -3.35 -5.24
CA LEU A 121 5.66 -3.85 -4.32
C LEU A 121 6.95 -4.34 -4.97
N PRO A 122 6.95 -5.12 -6.07
CA PRO A 122 8.20 -5.58 -6.67
C PRO A 122 9.12 -4.43 -7.10
N THR A 123 8.55 -3.27 -7.46
CA THR A 123 9.30 -2.08 -7.89
C THR A 123 9.57 -1.09 -6.77
N HIS A 124 8.71 -1.06 -5.75
CA HIS A 124 8.73 -0.04 -4.70
C HIS A 124 8.99 -0.62 -3.31
N LEU A 125 9.49 -1.86 -3.21
CA LEU A 125 9.75 -2.52 -1.94
C LEU A 125 10.59 -1.66 -1.00
N ASN A 126 11.70 -1.09 -1.48
CA ASN A 126 12.58 -0.27 -0.66
C ASN A 126 11.90 1.00 -0.12
N PHE A 127 11.01 1.61 -0.90
CA PHE A 127 10.22 2.74 -0.44
C PHE A 127 9.29 2.35 0.71
N VAL A 128 8.63 1.18 0.61
CA VAL A 128 7.76 0.67 1.67
C VAL A 128 8.57 0.33 2.92
N LEU A 129 9.74 -0.31 2.76
CA LEU A 129 10.63 -0.63 3.89
C LEU A 129 11.05 0.63 4.64
N ILE A 130 11.50 1.67 3.91
CA ILE A 130 11.92 2.95 4.52
C ILE A 130 10.73 3.61 5.24
N SER A 131 9.54 3.60 4.64
CA SER A 131 8.31 4.15 5.25
C SER A 131 7.94 3.46 6.56
N LEU A 132 8.24 2.16 6.67
CA LEU A 132 8.05 1.35 7.89
C LEU A 132 9.24 1.46 8.87
N ASN A 133 10.19 2.35 8.59
CA ASN A 133 11.45 2.50 9.32
C ASN A 133 12.19 1.16 9.44
N LEU A 134 12.31 0.46 8.31
CA LEU A 134 13.07 -0.78 8.09
C LEU A 134 14.25 -0.51 7.16
N PRO A 135 15.35 -1.28 7.27
CA PRO A 135 16.48 -1.13 6.37
C PRO A 135 16.09 -1.49 4.92
N PRO A 136 16.62 -0.78 3.91
CA PRO A 136 16.41 -1.13 2.52
C PRO A 136 17.01 -2.50 2.21
N HIS A 137 16.42 -3.19 1.23
CA HIS A 137 16.89 -4.47 0.72
C HIS A 137 17.72 -4.28 -0.56
N GLU A 138 18.82 -5.02 -0.65
CA GLU A 138 19.64 -5.12 -1.86
C GLU A 138 19.51 -6.55 -2.41
N GLY A 139 18.90 -6.68 -3.59
CA GLY A 139 18.76 -7.98 -4.27
C GLY A 139 17.36 -8.24 -4.83
N GLU A 140 17.21 -9.40 -5.47
CA GLU A 140 15.91 -9.89 -5.92
C GLU A 140 15.15 -10.50 -4.74
N VAL A 141 13.91 -10.03 -4.55
CA VAL A 141 12.97 -10.59 -3.57
C VAL A 141 11.89 -11.34 -4.32
N ASN A 142 11.75 -12.64 -4.00
CA ASN A 142 10.75 -13.50 -4.65
C ASN A 142 9.31 -13.16 -4.21
N ASP A 143 9.10 -12.90 -2.91
CA ASP A 143 7.82 -12.45 -2.36
C ASP A 143 8.06 -11.18 -1.51
N PRO A 144 7.80 -9.99 -2.07
CA PRO A 144 7.97 -8.72 -1.38
C PRO A 144 7.10 -8.59 -0.12
N MET A 145 5.90 -9.17 -0.10
CA MET A 145 5.01 -9.09 1.07
C MET A 145 5.53 -9.95 2.21
N GLU A 146 5.92 -11.19 1.91
CA GLU A 146 6.54 -12.07 2.89
C GLU A 146 7.80 -11.42 3.49
N TYR A 147 8.63 -10.79 2.65
CA TYR A 147 9.81 -10.07 3.13
C TYR A 147 9.46 -8.94 4.10
N ILE A 148 8.42 -8.15 3.81
CA ILE A 148 7.98 -7.07 4.71
C ILE A 148 7.52 -7.63 6.05
N VAL A 149 6.72 -8.71 6.05
CA VAL A 149 6.24 -9.35 7.28
C VAL A 149 7.43 -9.85 8.12
N ASP A 150 8.34 -10.62 7.50
CA ASP A 150 9.55 -11.14 8.15
C ASP A 150 10.41 -10.02 8.75
N ALA A 151 10.55 -8.89 8.05
CA ALA A 151 11.34 -7.76 8.50
C ALA A 151 10.70 -7.06 9.71
N LEU A 152 9.37 -6.90 9.70
CA LEU A 152 8.61 -6.36 10.83
C LEU A 152 8.68 -7.27 12.05
N GLU A 153 8.48 -8.58 11.89
CA GLU A 153 8.58 -9.55 12.98
C GLU A 153 9.98 -9.51 13.62
N LYS A 154 11.05 -9.48 12.81
CA LYS A 154 12.43 -9.38 13.31
C LYS A 154 12.69 -8.09 14.07
N LYS A 155 12.08 -6.97 13.66
CA LYS A 155 12.22 -5.67 14.34
C LYS A 155 11.59 -5.74 15.74
N TYR A 156 10.34 -6.15 15.83
CA TYR A 156 9.61 -6.15 17.11
C TYR A 156 10.02 -7.29 18.05
N THR A 157 10.43 -8.46 17.53
CA THR A 157 10.99 -9.54 18.37
C THR A 157 12.32 -9.14 19.03
N LYS A 158 13.11 -8.28 18.38
CA LYS A 158 14.34 -7.74 18.98
C LYS A 158 14.06 -6.67 20.04
N GLU A 159 12.95 -5.95 19.92
CA GLU A 159 12.54 -4.93 20.90
C GLU A 159 11.99 -5.56 22.19
N GLU A 160 11.33 -6.72 22.12
CA GLU A 160 10.86 -7.45 23.32
C GLU A 160 11.97 -8.16 24.12
N ASN A 161 13.13 -8.39 23.51
CA ASN A 161 14.26 -9.10 24.13
C ASN A 161 15.37 -8.17 24.66
N ASN A 162 15.14 -6.85 24.70
CA ASN A 162 16.04 -5.82 25.24
C ASN A 162 15.39 -5.06 26.39
#